data_AF-A0AAW3W736-F1
#
_entry.id   AF-A0AAW3W736-F1
#
_cell.length_a   1.000
_cell.length_b   1.000
_cell.length_c   1.000
_cell.angle_alpha   90.00
_cell.angle_beta   90.00
_cell.angle_gamma   90.00
#
_symmetry.space_group_name_H-M   'P 1'
#
loop_
_entity.id
_entity.type
_entity.pdbx_description
1 polymer ?
#
loop_
_entity_poly.entity_id
_entity_poly.type
_entity_poly.pdbx_seq_one_letter_code
_entity_poly.pdbx_strand_id
1 'polypeptide(L)'
;MTNSNDFKSNKKYLELSSFIIESIDKLDEELVKKNYLYKGIWRNDMEPGGAVSIFEVERRKGRRKNLITLRPQFSFLRVEVYWSEKDKHYFDIYDIENLPNDLISEIDEMYAKIAF
;
A
#
# COMPACT_ATOMS: atom_id res chain seq x y z
N MET A 1 -14.79 7.47 -6.07
CA MET A 1 -13.67 6.53 -5.89
C MET A 1 -13.14 6.70 -4.49
N THR A 2 -13.69 5.88 -3.59
CA THR A 2 -13.11 5.36 -2.36
C THR A 2 -13.60 3.92 -2.38
N ASN A 3 -12.74 2.96 -2.76
CA ASN A 3 -13.09 1.54 -2.80
C ASN A 3 -12.52 0.78 -1.61
N SER A 4 -12.27 1.46 -0.48
CA SER A 4 -11.79 0.81 0.75
C SER A 4 -12.76 -0.29 1.19
N ASN A 5 -14.08 -0.04 1.09
CA ASN A 5 -15.09 -1.08 1.34
C ASN A 5 -14.98 -2.24 0.35
N ASP A 6 -14.82 -2.00 -0.94
CA ASP A 6 -14.66 -3.06 -1.96
C ASP A 6 -13.35 -3.85 -1.77
N PHE A 7 -12.30 -3.18 -1.30
CA PHE A 7 -11.03 -3.79 -0.94
C PHE A 7 -11.19 -4.71 0.28
N LYS A 8 -11.77 -4.20 1.38
CA LYS A 8 -11.96 -4.92 2.65
C LYS A 8 -13.05 -5.98 2.61
N SER A 9 -14.02 -5.86 1.71
CA SER A 9 -15.07 -6.89 1.49
C SER A 9 -14.64 -7.99 0.53
N ASN A 10 -13.46 -7.88 -0.09
CA ASN A 10 -12.97 -8.89 -1.01
C ASN A 10 -12.57 -10.18 -0.28
N LYS A 11 -12.89 -11.34 -0.86
CA LYS A 11 -12.48 -12.64 -0.34
C LYS A 11 -10.97 -12.73 -0.03
N LYS A 12 -10.12 -12.16 -0.90
CA LYS A 12 -8.66 -12.14 -0.70
C LYS A 12 -8.23 -11.37 0.55
N TYR A 13 -8.96 -10.31 0.91
CA TYR A 13 -8.73 -9.57 2.15
C TYR A 13 -9.18 -10.37 3.37
N LEU A 14 -10.37 -10.96 3.27
CA LEU A 14 -10.98 -11.73 4.36
C LEU A 14 -10.21 -13.03 4.68
N GLU A 15 -9.41 -13.53 3.74
CA GLU A 15 -8.53 -14.69 3.93
C GLU A 15 -7.14 -14.33 4.48
N LEU A 16 -6.82 -13.03 4.64
CA LEU A 16 -5.56 -12.60 5.25
C LEU A 16 -5.53 -12.95 6.73
N SER A 17 -4.32 -13.11 7.28
CA SER A 17 -4.16 -13.27 8.72
C SER A 17 -4.57 -11.99 9.46
N SER A 18 -5.01 -12.12 10.70
CA SER A 18 -5.43 -10.99 11.54
C SER A 18 -4.35 -9.92 11.63
N PHE A 19 -3.09 -10.33 11.78
CA PHE A 19 -1.94 -9.43 11.80
C PHE A 19 -1.84 -8.55 10.54
N ILE A 20 -2.05 -9.15 9.37
CA ILE A 20 -1.99 -8.42 8.10
C ILE A 20 -3.18 -7.46 7.97
N ILE A 21 -4.37 -7.90 8.35
CA ILE A 21 -5.59 -7.06 8.37
C ILE A 21 -5.34 -5.84 9.26
N GLU A 22 -4.86 -6.04 10.48
CA GLU A 22 -4.56 -4.96 11.43
C GLU A 22 -3.48 -4.00 10.89
N SER A 23 -2.43 -4.55 10.25
CA SER A 23 -1.37 -3.75 9.62
C SER A 23 -1.92 -2.88 8.48
N ILE A 24 -2.79 -3.44 7.64
CA ILE A 24 -3.43 -2.73 6.54
C ILE A 24 -4.38 -1.67 7.09
N ASP A 25 -5.20 -1.98 8.09
CA ASP A 25 -6.14 -1.04 8.68
C ASP A 25 -5.43 0.16 9.31
N LYS A 26 -4.33 -0.07 10.04
CA LYS A 26 -3.53 1.02 10.61
C LYS A 26 -2.86 1.87 9.53
N LEU A 27 -2.34 1.25 8.48
CA LEU A 27 -1.77 1.98 7.34
C LEU A 27 -2.86 2.76 6.58
N ASP A 28 -4.06 2.20 6.44
CA ASP A 28 -5.21 2.82 5.79
C ASP A 28 -5.58 4.14 6.45
N GLU A 29 -5.64 4.19 7.79
CA GLU A 29 -5.90 5.42 8.53
C GLU A 29 -4.91 6.54 8.19
N GLU A 30 -3.62 6.22 8.09
CA GLU A 30 -2.57 7.19 7.73
C GLU A 30 -2.65 7.59 6.25
N LEU A 31 -2.86 6.64 5.35
CA LEU A 31 -3.00 6.89 3.92
C LEU A 31 -4.22 7.77 3.60
N VAL A 32 -5.35 7.54 4.27
CA VAL A 32 -6.57 8.34 4.12
C VAL A 32 -6.35 9.78 4.58
N LYS A 33 -5.67 10.01 5.73
CA LYS A 33 -5.29 11.37 6.18
C LYS A 33 -4.47 12.13 5.15
N LYS A 34 -3.71 11.42 4.31
CA LYS A 34 -2.88 11.98 3.22
C LYS A 34 -3.60 12.05 1.87
N ASN A 35 -4.89 11.73 1.79
CA ASN A 35 -5.70 11.69 0.57
C ASN A 35 -5.27 10.61 -0.46
N TYR A 36 -4.75 9.47 0.00
CA TYR A 36 -4.65 8.28 -0.85
C TYR A 36 -6.02 7.62 -1.03
N LEU A 37 -6.23 7.03 -2.20
CA LEU A 37 -7.47 6.39 -2.61
C LEU A 37 -7.17 5.00 -3.19
N TYR A 38 -7.95 4.00 -2.75
CA TYR A 38 -7.87 2.63 -3.26
C TYR A 38 -8.20 2.58 -4.76
N LYS A 39 -7.37 1.87 -5.50
CA LYS A 39 -7.42 1.71 -6.95
C LYS A 39 -7.78 0.29 -7.35
N GLY A 40 -8.80 0.19 -8.21
CA GLY A 40 -9.00 -1.00 -9.03
C GLY A 40 -9.44 -2.22 -8.24
N ILE A 41 -8.87 -3.36 -8.63
CA ILE A 41 -9.20 -4.70 -8.14
C ILE A 41 -7.93 -5.38 -7.64
N TRP A 42 -8.10 -6.36 -6.76
CA TRP A 42 -7.02 -7.24 -6.33
C TRP A 42 -6.39 -7.97 -7.52
N ARG A 43 -5.10 -7.74 -7.76
CA ARG A 43 -4.33 -8.47 -8.79
C ARG A 43 -3.43 -9.51 -8.14
N ASN A 44 -3.08 -10.55 -8.91
CA ASN A 44 -2.13 -11.56 -8.47
C ASN A 44 -0.81 -11.30 -9.20
N ASP A 45 0.23 -11.04 -8.44
CA ASP A 45 1.59 -10.90 -8.96
C ASP A 45 2.38 -12.16 -8.66
N MET A 46 3.20 -12.61 -9.62
CA MET A 46 4.07 -13.78 -9.43
C MET A 46 5.34 -13.36 -8.69
N GLU A 47 5.64 -14.05 -7.59
CA GLU A 47 6.86 -13.89 -6.80
C GLU A 47 7.58 -15.24 -6.63
N PRO A 48 8.88 -15.25 -6.28
CA PRO A 48 9.55 -16.46 -5.82
C PRO A 48 8.79 -17.05 -4.62
N GLY A 49 8.20 -18.23 -4.78
CA GLY A 49 7.38 -18.88 -3.75
C GLY A 49 5.88 -18.91 -4.05
N GLY A 50 5.41 -18.24 -5.11
CA GLY A 50 4.02 -18.34 -5.58
C GLY A 50 3.41 -17.00 -5.97
N ALA A 51 2.11 -17.02 -6.26
CA ALA A 51 1.35 -15.81 -6.55
C ALA A 51 0.97 -15.09 -5.25
N VAL A 52 1.23 -13.80 -5.18
CA VAL A 52 0.81 -12.92 -4.08
C VAL A 52 -0.34 -12.04 -4.57
N SER A 53 -1.42 -12.00 -3.79
CA SER A 53 -2.51 -11.06 -4.02
C SER A 53 -2.11 -9.68 -3.53
N ILE A 54 -2.15 -8.68 -4.41
CA ILE A 54 -1.73 -7.32 -4.12
C ILE A 54 -2.84 -6.33 -4.46
N PHE A 55 -2.73 -5.13 -3.91
CA PHE A 55 -3.68 -4.05 -4.17
C PHE A 55 -3.00 -2.68 -4.22
N GLU A 56 -3.52 -1.80 -5.06
CA GLU A 56 -2.94 -0.49 -5.31
C GLU A 56 -3.72 0.63 -4.62
N VAL A 57 -2.99 1.61 -4.12
CA VAL A 57 -3.53 2.87 -3.60
C VAL A 57 -2.82 4.02 -4.29
N GLU A 58 -3.56 5.06 -4.69
CA GLU A 58 -3.00 6.22 -5.38
C GLU A 58 -3.38 7.53 -4.71
N ARG A 59 -2.47 8.50 -4.74
CA ARG A 59 -2.75 9.90 -4.44
C ARG A 59 -2.58 10.73 -5.71
N ARG A 60 -3.52 11.63 -5.99
CA ARG A 60 -3.46 12.56 -7.14
C ARG A 60 -3.25 14.00 -6.69
N LYS A 61 -2.43 14.75 -7.43
CA LYS A 61 -2.31 16.21 -7.31
C LYS A 61 -2.09 16.77 -8.71
N GLY A 62 -3.11 17.43 -9.24
CA GLY A 62 -3.13 17.85 -10.63
C GLY A 62 -3.04 16.66 -11.59
N ARG A 63 -2.07 16.71 -12.52
CA ARG A 63 -1.82 15.65 -13.50
C ARG A 63 -0.93 14.50 -12.98
N ARG A 64 -0.28 14.68 -11.83
CA ARG A 64 0.67 13.70 -11.28
C ARG A 64 -0.04 12.72 -10.33
N LYS A 65 0.47 11.49 -10.29
CA LYS A 65 -0.04 10.39 -9.48
C LYS A 65 1.12 9.77 -8.72
N ASN A 66 0.93 9.50 -7.44
CA ASN A 66 1.81 8.62 -6.66
C ASN A 66 1.07 7.31 -6.43
N LEU A 67 1.70 6.20 -6.77
CA LEU A 67 1.17 4.85 -6.64
C LEU A 67 1.93 4.11 -5.54
N ILE A 68 1.19 3.44 -4.68
CA ILE A 68 1.73 2.52 -3.68
C ILE A 68 1.01 1.20 -3.86
N THR A 69 1.75 0.09 -3.72
CA THR A 69 1.18 -1.26 -3.77
C THR A 69 1.32 -1.93 -2.41
N LEU A 70 0.18 -2.38 -1.88
CA LEU A 70 0.09 -3.21 -0.69
C LEU A 70 0.24 -4.68 -1.11
N ARG A 71 1.24 -5.36 -0.55
CA ARG A 71 1.60 -6.74 -0.88
C ARG A 71 1.59 -7.62 0.38
N PRO A 72 0.40 -8.08 0.81
CA PRO A 72 0.26 -9.05 1.89
C PRO A 72 1.15 -10.28 1.71
N GLN A 73 2.04 -10.54 2.66
CA GLN A 73 2.81 -11.78 2.73
C GLN A 73 2.27 -12.62 3.88
N PHE A 74 2.71 -13.87 3.98
CA PHE A 74 2.25 -14.79 5.02
C PHE A 74 2.47 -14.24 6.45
N SER A 75 3.61 -13.59 6.70
CA SER A 75 4.03 -13.13 8.03
C SER A 75 4.29 -11.63 8.15
N PHE A 76 4.15 -10.86 7.07
CA PHE A 76 4.40 -9.42 7.06
C PHE A 76 3.66 -8.72 5.93
N LEU A 77 3.44 -7.41 6.06
CA LEU A 77 2.92 -6.60 4.96
C LEU A 77 4.09 -5.91 4.25
N ARG A 78 4.30 -6.21 2.97
CA ARG A 78 5.24 -5.45 2.14
C ARG A 78 4.50 -4.28 1.47
N VAL A 79 5.06 -3.09 1.58
CA VAL A 79 4.57 -1.88 0.92
C VAL A 79 5.59 -1.48 -0.13
N GLU A 80 5.19 -1.49 -1.40
CA GLU A 80 6.00 -1.07 -2.53
C GLU A 80 5.62 0.35 -2.93
N VAL A 81 6.57 1.27 -2.82
CA VAL A 81 6.39 2.70 -3.13
C VAL A 81 7.20 3.05 -4.38
N TYR A 82 6.54 3.60 -5.40
CA TYR A 82 7.19 3.92 -6.68
C TYR A 82 7.75 5.34 -6.70
N TRP A 83 9.08 5.47 -6.76
CA TRP A 83 9.81 6.74 -6.88
C TRP A 83 9.76 7.31 -8.29
N SER A 84 9.82 6.44 -9.29
CA SER A 84 9.63 6.75 -10.72
C SER A 84 9.18 5.49 -11.45
N GLU A 85 8.98 5.54 -12.78
CA GLU A 85 8.66 4.32 -13.57
C GLU A 85 9.68 3.19 -13.39
N LYS A 86 10.92 3.50 -12.99
CA LYS A 86 12.03 2.54 -12.88
C LYS A 86 12.57 2.34 -11.47
N ASP A 87 12.09 3.10 -10.51
CA ASP A 87 12.67 3.13 -9.17
C ASP A 87 11.58 2.94 -8.12
N LYS A 88 11.85 2.07 -7.15
CA LYS A 88 10.89 1.66 -6.14
C LYS A 88 11.57 1.30 -4.84
N HIS A 89 10.91 1.62 -3.75
CA HIS A 89 11.33 1.26 -2.40
C HIS A 89 10.36 0.26 -1.78
N TYR A 90 10.90 -0.59 -0.92
CA TYR A 90 10.15 -1.64 -0.23
C TYR A 90 10.23 -1.42 1.26
N PHE A 91 9.06 -1.42 1.91
CA PHE A 91 8.96 -1.40 3.36
C PHE A 91 8.26 -2.66 3.82
N ASP A 92 8.94 -3.44 4.65
CA ASP A 92 8.39 -4.67 5.21
C ASP A 92 7.94 -4.41 6.65
N ILE A 93 6.63 -4.48 6.88
CA ILE A 93 5.99 -4.23 8.17
C ILE A 93 5.79 -5.58 8.87
N TYR A 94 6.67 -5.84 9.84
CA TYR A 94 6.65 -7.03 10.69
C TYR A 94 5.96 -6.80 12.03
N ASP A 95 5.71 -5.54 12.39
CA ASP A 95 5.12 -5.16 13.66
C ASP A 95 4.20 -3.94 13.46
N ILE A 96 2.97 -4.08 13.93
CA ILE A 96 1.91 -3.07 13.81
C ILE A 96 2.28 -1.81 14.58
N GLU A 97 2.98 -1.93 15.72
CA GLU A 97 3.38 -0.76 16.51
C GLU A 97 4.46 0.06 15.81
N ASN A 98 5.30 -0.62 15.02
CA ASN A 98 6.38 -0.04 14.24
C ASN A 98 5.96 0.19 12.79
N LEU A 99 4.80 0.82 12.56
CA LEU A 99 4.55 1.44 11.26
C LEU A 99 5.70 2.45 11.06
N PRO A 100 6.57 2.28 10.06
CA PRO A 100 7.77 3.10 10.02
C PRO A 100 7.35 4.56 9.87
N ASN A 101 7.69 5.42 10.83
CA ASN A 101 7.51 6.87 10.67
C ASN A 101 8.20 7.35 9.38
N ASP A 102 9.27 6.63 9.01
CA ASP A 102 10.01 6.76 7.76
C ASP A 102 9.14 6.42 6.54
N LEU A 103 8.23 5.44 6.59
CA LEU A 103 7.32 5.10 5.47
C LEU A 103 6.43 6.29 5.12
N ILE A 104 5.75 6.87 6.10
CA ILE A 104 4.84 8.01 5.86
C ILE A 104 5.62 9.27 5.48
N SER A 105 6.76 9.51 6.15
CA SER A 105 7.65 10.64 5.85
C SER A 105 8.22 10.53 4.44
N GLU A 106 8.72 9.36 4.03
CA GLU A 106 9.25 9.11 2.69
C GLU A 106 8.17 9.23 1.62
N ILE A 107 6.97 8.72 1.87
CA ILE A 107 5.83 8.90 0.96
C ILE A 107 5.54 10.40 0.71
N ASP A 108 5.61 11.23 1.76
CA ASP A 108 5.39 12.67 1.64
C ASP A 108 6.58 13.41 1.00
N GLU A 109 7.82 13.09 1.39
CA GLU A 109 9.04 13.65 0.81
C GLU A 109 9.13 13.37 -0.69
N MET A 110 8.80 12.15 -1.09
CA MET A 110 8.72 11.79 -2.49
C MET A 110 7.67 12.59 -3.24
N TYR A 111 6.49 12.76 -2.64
CA TYR A 111 5.44 13.53 -3.28
C TYR A 111 5.88 14.98 -3.47
N ALA A 112 6.70 15.52 -2.57
CA ALA A 112 7.33 16.82 -2.74
C ALA A 112 8.36 16.81 -3.88
N LYS A 113 9.23 15.79 -3.98
CA LYS A 113 10.22 15.65 -5.07
C LYS A 113 9.58 15.50 -6.45
N ILE A 114 8.46 14.77 -6.53
CA ILE A 114 7.68 14.58 -7.76
C ILE A 114 6.71 15.74 -7.97
N ALA A 115 6.57 16.74 -7.08
CA ALA A 115 5.66 17.87 -7.29
C ALA A 115 6.29 19.07 -8.03
N PHE A 116 7.60 19.05 -8.29
CA PHE A 116 8.31 20.05 -9.09
C PHE A 116 8.53 19.56 -10.53
#